data_AF-A0A3B3XB06-F1
#
_entry.id   AF-A0A3B3XB06-F1
#
_cell.length_a   1.000
_cell.length_b   1.000
_cell.length_c   1.000
_cell.angle_alpha   90.00
_cell.angle_beta   90.00
_cell.angle_gamma   90.00
#
_symmetry.space_group_name_H-M   'P 1'
#
loop_
_entity.id
_entity.type
_entity.pdbx_description
1 polymer ?
#
loop_
_entity_poly.entity_id
_entity_poly.type
_entity_poly.pdbx_seq_one_letter_code
_entity_poly.pdbx_strand_id
1 'polypeptide(L)'
;MEAEVFIQAEDADGSWTLLSLLASVVMVFGGALPYVPQYQEIQRSSNTEGFSTRVCLVLLVANILRIFFWIGKQFEVTLLLQSVVMIVTMFAMLHLCCSVHSSNRVSTKQHRLTDLDVRYFWKWSSFEDYLLFCFGFAALCAVLTLLLLDSAMFVEALGSLAVMFEAMLAVPQLLQNLQNRSTRGMSVKMVLLWTAGDAFKTAYFVMNESPAQFWVCGSVQILLDAAILLQVLLYGRAKLG
;
A
#
# COMPACT_ATOMS: atom_id res chain seq x y z
N MET A 1 -21.73 0.07 -45.89
CA MET A 1 -22.62 0.01 -44.71
C MET A 1 -22.32 -1.21 -43.84
N GLU A 2 -22.63 -2.46 -44.19
CA GLU A 2 -22.36 -3.61 -43.29
C GLU A 2 -20.86 -3.86 -43.04
N ALA A 3 -20.00 -3.71 -44.04
CA ALA A 3 -18.54 -3.84 -43.87
C ALA A 3 -17.92 -2.69 -43.06
N GLU A 4 -18.48 -1.48 -43.14
CA GLU A 4 -18.04 -0.34 -42.32
C GLU A 4 -18.51 -0.47 -40.87
N VAL A 5 -19.73 -0.98 -40.66
CA VAL A 5 -20.25 -1.30 -39.32
C VAL A 5 -19.45 -2.43 -38.67
N PHE A 6 -19.03 -3.43 -39.45
CA PHE A 6 -18.18 -4.53 -38.99
C PHE A 6 -16.77 -4.04 -38.61
N ILE A 7 -16.12 -3.23 -39.45
CA ILE A 7 -14.81 -2.64 -39.14
C ILE A 7 -14.90 -1.72 -37.92
N GLN A 8 -15.96 -0.91 -37.82
CA GLN A 8 -16.16 0.00 -36.69
C GLN A 8 -16.48 -0.74 -35.38
N ALA A 9 -17.10 -1.92 -35.45
CA ALA A 9 -17.30 -2.81 -34.31
C ALA A 9 -15.98 -3.50 -33.90
N GLU A 10 -15.19 -3.97 -34.86
CA GLU A 10 -13.89 -4.62 -34.60
C GLU A 10 -12.86 -3.63 -34.01
N ASP A 11 -12.82 -2.39 -34.52
CA ASP A 11 -12.00 -1.30 -33.97
C ASP A 11 -12.48 -0.85 -32.57
N ALA A 12 -13.80 -0.85 -32.33
CA ALA A 12 -14.35 -0.54 -31.02
C ALA A 12 -13.98 -1.63 -30.00
N ASP A 13 -14.16 -2.90 -30.35
CA ASP A 13 -13.81 -4.04 -29.49
C ASP A 13 -12.30 -4.12 -29.21
N GLY A 14 -11.47 -3.79 -30.21
CA GLY A 14 -10.02 -3.60 -30.05
C GLY A 14 -9.67 -2.47 -29.07
N SER A 15 -10.39 -1.36 -29.13
CA SER A 15 -10.18 -0.22 -28.22
C SER A 15 -10.57 -0.55 -26.78
N TRP A 16 -11.71 -1.22 -26.57
CA TRP A 16 -12.17 -1.64 -25.23
C TRP A 16 -11.26 -2.69 -24.59
N THR A 17 -10.73 -3.62 -25.39
CA THR A 17 -9.76 -4.62 -24.91
C THR A 17 -8.41 -4.01 -24.56
N LEU A 18 -7.93 -3.04 -25.33
CA LEU A 18 -6.71 -2.28 -24.97
C LEU A 18 -6.91 -1.43 -23.72
N LEU A 19 -8.07 -0.77 -23.58
CA LEU A 19 -8.39 0.06 -22.41
C LEU A 19 -8.47 -0.78 -21.13
N SER A 20 -9.12 -1.95 -21.19
CA SER A 20 -9.23 -2.87 -20.04
C SER A 20 -7.88 -3.49 -19.67
N LEU A 21 -7.05 -3.84 -20.66
CA LEU A 21 -5.67 -4.28 -20.43
C LEU A 21 -4.85 -3.19 -19.75
N LEU A 22 -4.91 -1.96 -20.25
CA LEU A 22 -4.20 -0.83 -19.67
C LEU A 22 -4.69 -0.53 -18.25
N ALA A 23 -6.00 -0.55 -18.01
CA ALA A 23 -6.57 -0.39 -16.67
C ALA A 23 -6.08 -1.49 -15.71
N SER A 24 -5.99 -2.73 -16.18
CA SER A 24 -5.49 -3.85 -15.37
C SER A 24 -4.01 -3.69 -15.02
N VAL A 25 -3.17 -3.27 -15.98
CA VAL A 25 -1.75 -2.98 -15.74
C VAL A 25 -1.60 -1.82 -14.75
N VAL A 26 -2.37 -0.74 -14.91
CA VAL A 26 -2.38 0.39 -13.98
C VAL A 26 -2.86 -0.04 -12.60
N MET A 27 -3.86 -0.92 -12.49
CA MET A 27 -4.31 -1.45 -11.20
C MET A 27 -3.22 -2.27 -10.50
N VAL A 28 -2.46 -3.09 -11.24
CA VAL A 28 -1.40 -3.93 -10.69
C VAL A 28 -0.20 -3.12 -10.20
N PHE A 29 0.29 -2.19 -11.03
CA PHE A 29 1.52 -1.45 -10.76
C PHE A 29 1.29 -0.09 -10.12
N GLY A 30 0.09 0.49 -10.27
CA GLY A 30 -0.24 1.84 -9.83
C GLY A 30 0.00 2.05 -8.34
N GLY A 31 -0.29 1.05 -7.51
CA GLY A 31 0.00 1.10 -6.07
C GLY A 31 1.50 1.16 -5.75
N ALA A 32 2.37 0.60 -6.60
CA ALA A 32 3.82 0.59 -6.40
C ALA A 32 4.52 1.87 -6.90
N LEU A 33 3.96 2.52 -7.93
CA LEU A 33 4.52 3.74 -8.54
C LEU A 33 4.86 4.87 -7.54
N PRO A 34 4.02 5.20 -6.55
CA PRO A 34 4.32 6.21 -5.53
C PRO A 34 5.62 5.97 -4.77
N TYR A 35 6.00 4.70 -4.56
CA TYR A 35 7.17 4.34 -3.76
C TYR A 35 8.48 4.46 -4.54
N VAL A 36 8.44 4.47 -5.87
CA VAL A 36 9.63 4.66 -6.72
C VAL A 36 10.33 6.00 -6.44
N PRO A 37 9.66 7.18 -6.50
CA PRO A 37 10.31 8.44 -6.18
C PRO A 37 10.76 8.51 -4.71
N GLN A 38 10.01 7.92 -3.77
CA GLN A 38 10.40 7.88 -2.36
C GLN A 38 11.66 7.03 -2.14
N TYR A 39 11.77 5.88 -2.81
CA TYR A 39 12.95 5.02 -2.79
C TYR A 39 14.18 5.79 -3.27
N GLN A 40 14.06 6.46 -4.42
CA GLN A 40 15.13 7.28 -5.00
C GLN A 40 15.55 8.42 -4.07
N GLU A 41 14.59 9.07 -3.40
CA GLU A 41 14.85 10.16 -2.47
C GLU A 41 15.60 9.68 -1.22
N ILE A 42 15.21 8.54 -0.65
CA ILE A 42 15.90 7.93 0.50
C ILE A 42 17.32 7.50 0.09
N GLN A 43 17.46 6.85 -1.08
CA GLN A 43 18.76 6.39 -1.56
C GLN A 43 19.74 7.55 -1.79
N ARG A 44 19.26 8.66 -2.36
CA ARG A 44 20.08 9.84 -2.64
C ARG A 44 20.42 10.64 -1.39
N SER A 45 19.47 10.79 -0.46
CA SER A 45 19.65 11.59 0.75
C SER A 45 20.33 10.83 1.89
N SER A 46 20.35 9.49 1.83
CA SER A 46 20.72 8.62 2.95
C SER A 46 20.00 9.00 4.25
N ASN A 47 18.77 9.52 4.16
CA ASN A 47 17.94 9.90 5.29
C ASN A 47 16.55 9.26 5.16
N THR A 48 16.12 8.55 6.20
CA THR A 48 14.84 7.84 6.28
C THR A 48 13.80 8.55 7.16
N GLU A 49 14.15 9.66 7.81
CA GLU A 49 13.28 10.33 8.81
C GLU A 49 11.94 10.82 8.24
N GLY A 50 11.90 11.11 6.93
CA GLY A 50 10.70 11.61 6.27
C GLY A 50 9.71 10.53 5.84
N PHE A 51 10.09 9.25 5.88
CA PHE A 51 9.23 8.13 5.50
C PHE A 51 8.91 7.25 6.71
N SER A 52 7.62 7.00 6.94
CA SER A 52 7.20 6.08 8.00
C SER A 52 7.33 4.62 7.56
N THR A 53 8.24 3.85 8.17
CA THR A 53 8.29 2.39 7.96
C THR A 53 7.01 1.68 8.37
N ARG A 54 6.15 2.32 9.19
CA ARG A 54 4.81 1.83 9.55
C ARG A 54 3.86 1.78 8.34
N VAL A 55 4.09 2.58 7.30
CA VAL A 55 3.36 2.44 6.03
C VAL A 55 3.62 1.05 5.44
N CYS A 56 4.87 0.58 5.47
CA CYS A 56 5.21 -0.77 5.02
C CYS A 56 4.53 -1.85 5.86
N LEU A 57 4.42 -1.68 7.19
CA LEU A 57 3.68 -2.62 8.05
C LEU A 57 2.25 -2.79 7.58
N VAL A 58 1.53 -1.66 7.50
CA VAL A 58 0.10 -1.64 7.20
C VAL A 58 -0.16 -2.28 5.84
N LEU A 59 0.69 -1.99 4.85
CA LEU A 59 0.57 -2.57 3.51
C LEU A 59 0.95 -4.05 3.45
N LEU A 60 1.99 -4.48 4.16
CA LEU A 60 2.32 -5.91 4.22
C LEU A 60 1.17 -6.70 4.85
N VAL A 61 0.62 -6.21 5.96
CA VAL A 61 -0.55 -6.83 6.62
C VAL A 61 -1.76 -6.85 5.68
N ALA A 62 -2.11 -5.72 5.06
CA ALA A 62 -3.23 -5.62 4.13
C ALA A 62 -3.12 -6.61 2.96
N ASN A 63 -1.96 -6.67 2.30
CA ASN A 63 -1.76 -7.50 1.12
C ASN A 63 -1.63 -9.00 1.47
N ILE A 64 -1.07 -9.35 2.64
CA ILE A 64 -1.08 -10.74 3.12
C ILE A 64 -2.53 -11.20 3.39
N LEU A 65 -3.31 -10.40 4.12
CA LEU A 65 -4.72 -10.69 4.37
C LEU A 65 -5.53 -10.81 3.07
N ARG A 66 -5.25 -9.95 2.08
CA ARG A 66 -5.91 -9.98 0.77
C ARG A 66 -5.64 -11.28 0.00
N ILE A 67 -4.42 -11.81 0.06
CA ILE A 67 -4.07 -13.11 -0.55
C ILE A 67 -4.90 -14.23 0.09
N PHE A 68 -5.02 -14.27 1.42
CA PHE A 68 -5.85 -15.28 2.09
C PHE A 68 -7.35 -15.09 1.86
N PHE A 69 -7.80 -13.84 1.76
CA PHE A 69 -9.17 -13.55 1.36
C PHE A 69 -9.49 -14.09 -0.04
N TRP A 70 -8.55 -13.97 -0.99
CA TRP A 70 -8.70 -14.53 -2.34
C TRP A 70 -8.86 -16.05 -2.34
N ILE A 71 -8.15 -16.76 -1.44
CA ILE A 71 -8.29 -18.22 -1.27
C ILE A 71 -9.71 -18.58 -0.82
N GLY A 72 -10.29 -17.81 0.11
CA GLY A 72 -11.67 -18.02 0.57
C GLY A 72 -12.73 -17.58 -0.44
N LYS A 73 -12.47 -16.53 -1.22
CA LYS A 73 -13.38 -15.98 -2.22
C LYS A 73 -12.59 -15.44 -3.40
N GLN A 74 -12.66 -16.14 -4.52
CA GLN A 74 -11.95 -15.75 -5.75
C GLN A 74 -12.58 -14.49 -6.35
N PHE A 75 -11.87 -13.37 -6.23
CA PHE A 75 -12.13 -12.14 -6.97
C PHE A 75 -11.10 -11.97 -8.09
N GLU A 76 -11.15 -10.84 -8.80
CA GLU A 76 -10.28 -10.58 -9.96
C GLU A 76 -8.79 -10.80 -9.66
N VAL A 77 -8.15 -11.61 -10.51
CA VAL A 77 -6.72 -11.96 -10.41
C VAL A 77 -5.83 -10.71 -10.48
N THR A 78 -6.28 -9.64 -11.12
CA THR A 78 -5.62 -8.32 -11.15
C THR A 78 -5.30 -7.80 -9.75
N LEU A 79 -6.24 -7.92 -8.80
CA LEU A 79 -6.05 -7.47 -7.41
C LEU A 79 -5.12 -8.40 -6.61
N LEU A 80 -5.09 -9.69 -6.97
CA LEU A 80 -4.13 -10.64 -6.40
C LEU A 80 -2.71 -10.30 -6.84
N LEU A 81 -2.51 -10.07 -8.15
CA LEU A 81 -1.20 -9.68 -8.69
C LEU A 81 -0.74 -8.33 -8.12
N GLN A 82 -1.66 -7.38 -7.97
CA GLN A 82 -1.40 -6.11 -7.27
C GLN A 82 -0.87 -6.33 -5.84
N SER A 83 -1.42 -7.31 -5.11
CA SER A 83 -0.96 -7.63 -3.76
C SER A 83 0.47 -8.14 -3.73
N VAL A 84 0.82 -9.02 -4.66
CA VAL A 84 2.18 -9.56 -4.80
C VAL A 84 3.17 -8.44 -5.12
N VAL A 85 2.86 -7.58 -6.10
CA VAL A 85 3.71 -6.43 -6.47
C VAL A 85 3.91 -5.48 -5.28
N MET A 86 2.85 -5.21 -4.51
CA MET A 86 2.96 -4.38 -3.32
C MET A 86 3.82 -5.00 -2.23
N ILE A 87 3.68 -6.30 -1.94
CA ILE A 87 4.51 -6.98 -0.95
C ILE A 87 5.99 -6.86 -1.32
N VAL A 88 6.35 -7.12 -2.58
CA VAL A 88 7.73 -6.97 -3.08
C VAL A 88 8.22 -5.54 -2.91
N THR A 89 7.40 -4.55 -3.25
CA THR A 89 7.74 -3.13 -3.10
C THR A 89 7.95 -2.73 -1.65
N MET A 90 7.12 -3.22 -0.71
CA MET A 90 7.28 -2.93 0.72
C MET A 90 8.54 -3.57 1.30
N PHE A 91 8.88 -4.78 0.88
CA PHE A 91 10.15 -5.38 1.27
C PHE A 91 11.35 -4.64 0.71
N ALA A 92 11.31 -4.18 -0.55
CA ALA A 92 12.36 -3.35 -1.13
C ALA A 92 12.55 -2.03 -0.36
N MET A 93 11.44 -1.36 0.00
CA MET A 93 11.47 -0.15 0.83
C MET A 93 12.05 -0.41 2.21
N LEU A 94 11.61 -1.46 2.91
CA LEU A 94 12.14 -1.83 4.23
C LEU A 94 13.62 -2.18 4.19
N HIS A 95 14.05 -2.93 3.17
CA HIS A 95 15.45 -3.28 2.97
C HIS A 95 16.31 -2.02 2.79
N LEU A 96 15.87 -1.08 1.96
CA LEU A 96 16.56 0.21 1.79
C LEU A 96 16.63 0.98 3.12
N CYS A 97 15.52 1.10 3.84
CA CYS A 97 15.49 1.78 5.12
C CYS A 97 16.45 1.14 6.14
N CYS A 98 16.47 -0.20 6.24
CA CYS A 98 17.40 -0.91 7.13
C CYS A 98 18.86 -0.70 6.71
N SER A 99 19.16 -0.74 5.41
CA SER A 99 20.50 -0.52 4.88
C SER A 99 21.03 0.87 5.20
N VAL A 100 20.21 1.91 5.01
CA VAL A 100 20.58 3.30 5.33
C VAL A 100 20.75 3.47 6.84
N HIS A 101 19.84 2.90 7.64
CA HIS A 101 19.90 2.99 9.10
C HIS A 101 21.13 2.29 9.68
N SER A 102 21.52 1.15 9.09
CA SER A 102 22.76 0.43 9.44
C SER A 102 24.01 1.19 9.03
N SER A 103 23.99 1.90 7.90
CA SER A 103 25.12 2.71 7.44
C SER A 103 25.34 3.96 8.30
N ASN A 104 24.25 4.55 8.84
CA ASN A 104 24.30 5.80 9.59
C ASN A 104 24.49 5.62 11.11
N ARG A 105 24.26 4.42 11.66
CA ARG A 105 24.39 4.18 13.11
C ARG A 105 25.78 3.70 13.50
N VAL A 106 26.53 4.57 14.20
CA VAL A 106 27.54 4.14 15.17
C VAL A 106 26.79 3.62 16.40
N SER A 107 26.77 2.28 16.55
CA SER A 107 26.23 1.47 17.65
C SER A 107 25.73 2.21 18.90
N THR A 108 24.42 2.12 19.22
CA THR A 108 23.93 2.42 20.59
C THR A 108 22.79 1.54 21.11
N LYS A 109 22.04 0.80 20.28
CA LYS A 109 21.23 -0.38 20.68
C LYS A 109 20.59 -1.04 19.45
N GLN A 110 20.86 -2.33 19.24
CA GLN A 110 20.17 -3.16 18.25
C GLN A 110 18.86 -3.64 18.87
N HIS A 111 17.75 -3.42 18.16
CA HIS A 111 16.44 -3.96 18.52
C HIS A 111 16.12 -5.10 17.57
N ARG A 112 15.86 -6.27 18.13
CA ARG A 112 15.53 -7.49 17.39
C ARG A 112 14.10 -7.94 17.68
N LEU A 113 13.56 -8.81 16.84
CA LEU A 113 12.24 -9.40 17.09
C LEU A 113 12.20 -10.17 18.41
N THR A 114 13.31 -10.82 18.77
CA THR A 114 13.47 -11.64 19.98
C THR A 114 13.35 -10.86 21.28
N ASP A 115 13.51 -9.54 21.25
CA ASP A 115 13.44 -8.71 22.46
C ASP A 115 12.00 -8.62 23.02
N LEU A 116 10.98 -8.96 22.21
CA LEU A 116 9.55 -8.99 22.56
C LEU A 116 9.01 -7.72 23.26
N ASP A 117 9.72 -6.60 23.18
CA ASP A 117 9.26 -5.32 23.73
C ASP A 117 8.36 -4.61 22.71
N VAL A 118 7.07 -4.59 23.01
CA VAL A 118 6.00 -3.97 22.19
C VAL A 118 6.29 -2.49 21.91
N ARG A 119 7.05 -1.79 22.78
CA ARG A 119 7.41 -0.38 22.56
C ARG A 119 8.28 -0.17 21.31
N TYR A 120 9.03 -1.19 20.92
CA TYR A 120 9.91 -1.18 19.74
C TYR A 120 9.34 -2.01 18.58
N PHE A 121 8.05 -2.34 18.64
CA PHE A 121 7.35 -3.04 17.56
C PHE A 121 7.51 -2.29 16.23
N TRP A 122 7.93 -3.00 15.19
CA TRP A 122 8.21 -2.49 13.85
C TRP A 122 9.32 -1.42 13.77
N LYS A 123 10.29 -1.48 14.69
CA LYS A 123 11.50 -0.64 14.69
C LYS A 123 12.77 -1.49 14.81
N TRP A 124 12.76 -2.65 14.15
CA TRP A 124 13.88 -3.59 14.16
C TRP A 124 15.05 -3.10 13.31
N SER A 125 16.25 -3.51 13.70
CA SER A 125 17.50 -3.09 13.05
C SER A 125 17.82 -3.94 11.82
N SER A 126 17.40 -5.20 11.81
CA SER A 126 17.69 -6.15 10.74
C SER A 126 16.46 -6.40 9.87
N PHE A 127 16.66 -6.45 8.55
CA PHE A 127 15.60 -6.76 7.59
C PHE A 127 14.96 -8.14 7.83
N GLU A 128 15.76 -9.11 8.27
CA GLU A 128 15.33 -10.48 8.59
C GLU A 128 14.22 -10.55 9.64
N ASP A 129 14.25 -9.66 10.63
CA ASP A 129 13.22 -9.62 11.69
C ASP A 129 11.84 -9.25 11.11
N TYR A 130 11.81 -8.38 10.09
CA TYR A 130 10.58 -8.03 9.37
C TYR A 130 10.06 -9.20 8.53
N LEU A 131 10.96 -9.92 7.83
CA LEU A 131 10.59 -11.12 7.08
C LEU A 131 10.02 -12.20 8.00
N LEU A 132 10.66 -12.45 9.14
CA LEU A 132 10.23 -13.45 10.11
C LEU A 132 8.87 -13.11 10.69
N PHE A 133 8.62 -11.83 11.02
CA PHE A 133 7.29 -11.38 11.44
C PHE A 133 6.24 -11.62 10.33
N CYS A 134 6.51 -11.21 9.09
CA CYS A 134 5.58 -11.40 7.98
C CYS A 134 5.30 -12.88 7.70
N PHE A 135 6.32 -13.73 7.77
CA PHE A 135 6.17 -15.18 7.62
C PHE A 135 5.32 -15.76 8.75
N GLY A 136 5.59 -15.38 10.01
CA GLY A 136 4.78 -15.82 11.16
C GLY A 136 3.33 -15.35 11.06
N PHE A 137 3.10 -14.12 10.63
CA PHE A 137 1.77 -13.58 10.39
C PHE A 137 1.04 -14.34 9.26
N ALA A 138 1.72 -14.58 8.14
CA ALA A 138 1.16 -15.36 7.04
C ALA A 138 0.84 -16.81 7.45
N ALA A 139 1.71 -17.46 8.22
CA ALA A 139 1.45 -18.80 8.75
C ALA A 139 0.25 -18.83 9.69
N LEU A 140 0.11 -17.82 10.57
CA LEU A 140 -1.07 -17.67 11.43
C LEU A 140 -2.34 -17.49 10.59
N CYS A 141 -2.32 -16.59 9.60
CA CYS A 141 -3.44 -16.41 8.69
C CYS A 141 -3.78 -17.70 7.95
N ALA A 142 -2.78 -18.44 7.45
CA ALA A 142 -2.99 -19.72 6.79
C ALA A 142 -3.70 -20.73 7.70
N VAL A 143 -3.24 -20.90 8.95
CA VAL A 143 -3.87 -21.79 9.92
C VAL A 143 -5.31 -21.37 10.20
N LEU A 144 -5.55 -20.09 10.47
CA LEU A 144 -6.90 -19.58 10.72
C LEU A 144 -7.81 -19.78 9.51
N THR A 145 -7.34 -19.46 8.31
CA THR A 145 -8.09 -19.62 7.07
C THR A 145 -8.40 -21.08 6.79
N LEU A 146 -7.47 -22.00 7.00
CA LEU A 146 -7.73 -23.44 6.81
C LEU A 146 -8.76 -23.98 7.81
N LEU A 147 -8.78 -23.47 9.05
CA LEU A 147 -9.74 -23.90 10.08
C LEU A 147 -11.15 -23.32 9.89
N LEU A 148 -11.25 -22.12 9.29
CA LEU A 148 -12.48 -21.33 9.23
C LEU A 148 -12.97 -21.05 7.80
N LEU A 149 -12.40 -21.72 6.78
CA LEU A 149 -12.70 -21.47 5.37
C LEU A 149 -14.19 -21.61 5.04
N ASP A 150 -14.85 -22.60 5.64
CA ASP A 150 -16.27 -22.89 5.40
C ASP A 150 -17.21 -21.82 5.99
N SER A 151 -16.70 -20.93 6.85
CA SER A 151 -17.48 -19.86 7.46
C SER A 151 -17.46 -18.61 6.57
N ALA A 152 -18.58 -18.34 5.89
CA ALA A 152 -18.75 -17.13 5.09
C ALA A 152 -18.52 -15.84 5.91
N MET A 153 -18.92 -15.83 7.18
CA MET A 153 -18.69 -14.69 8.09
C MET A 153 -17.20 -14.43 8.30
N PHE A 154 -16.39 -15.48 8.43
CA PHE A 154 -14.95 -15.35 8.56
C PHE A 154 -14.31 -14.80 7.28
N VAL A 155 -14.69 -15.36 6.11
CA VAL A 155 -14.14 -14.93 4.82
C VAL A 155 -14.46 -13.46 4.52
N GLU A 156 -15.70 -13.02 4.77
CA GLU A 156 -16.10 -11.61 4.59
C GLU A 156 -15.41 -10.67 5.60
N ALA A 157 -15.23 -11.11 6.86
CA ALA A 157 -14.48 -10.35 7.86
C ALA A 157 -13.00 -10.21 7.47
N LEU A 158 -12.40 -11.28 6.94
CA LEU A 158 -11.01 -11.29 6.47
C LEU A 158 -10.81 -10.29 5.32
N GLY A 159 -11.71 -10.28 4.34
CA GLY A 159 -11.71 -9.30 3.25
C GLY A 159 -11.89 -7.86 3.75
N SER A 160 -12.85 -7.65 4.66
CA SER A 160 -13.09 -6.35 5.28
C SER A 160 -11.85 -5.82 6.01
N LEU A 161 -11.17 -6.69 6.78
CA LEU A 161 -9.92 -6.33 7.47
C LEU A 161 -8.81 -6.00 6.47
N ALA A 162 -8.65 -6.77 5.40
CA ALA A 162 -7.63 -6.51 4.38
C ALA A 162 -7.79 -5.11 3.76
N VAL A 163 -9.01 -4.75 3.36
CA VAL A 163 -9.31 -3.45 2.74
C VAL A 163 -9.23 -2.32 3.78
N MET A 164 -9.62 -2.56 5.02
CA MET A 164 -9.47 -1.58 6.11
C MET A 164 -8.01 -1.25 6.41
N PHE A 165 -7.13 -2.26 6.47
CA PHE A 165 -5.69 -2.00 6.60
C PHE A 165 -5.16 -1.22 5.40
N GLU A 166 -5.56 -1.56 4.17
CA GLU A 166 -5.18 -0.75 3.00
C GLU A 166 -5.65 0.70 3.13
N ALA A 167 -6.87 0.93 3.63
CA ALA A 167 -7.40 2.28 3.87
C ALA A 167 -6.58 3.08 4.89
N MET A 168 -5.92 2.39 5.82
CA MET A 168 -5.06 3.01 6.83
C MET A 168 -3.66 3.37 6.34
N LEU A 169 -3.33 3.13 5.06
CA LEU A 169 -2.01 3.38 4.47
C LEU A 169 -1.45 4.77 4.81
N ALA A 170 -2.27 5.81 4.67
CA ALA A 170 -1.86 7.20 4.89
C ALA A 170 -1.79 7.59 6.39
N VAL A 171 -2.43 6.85 7.28
CA VAL A 171 -2.54 7.21 8.71
C VAL A 171 -1.18 7.32 9.41
N PRO A 172 -0.24 6.36 9.28
CA PRO A 172 1.05 6.48 9.94
C PRO A 172 1.84 7.71 9.50
N GLN A 173 1.78 8.05 8.21
CA GLN A 173 2.46 9.22 7.67
C GLN A 173 1.79 10.51 8.18
N LEU A 174 0.45 10.58 8.17
CA LEU A 174 -0.33 11.69 8.70
C LEU A 174 0.02 11.98 10.18
N LEU A 175 0.09 10.92 10.99
CA LEU A 175 0.43 11.00 12.41
C LEU A 175 1.89 11.45 12.62
N GLN A 176 2.83 10.91 11.85
CA GLN A 176 4.24 11.29 11.93
C GLN A 176 4.44 12.77 11.57
N ASN A 177 3.79 13.25 10.51
CA ASN A 177 3.81 14.66 10.13
C ASN A 177 3.25 15.56 11.24
N LEU A 178 2.14 15.14 11.88
CA LEU A 178 1.52 15.88 12.98
C LEU A 178 2.42 15.94 14.22
N GLN A 179 3.04 14.82 14.60
CA GLN A 179 3.97 14.74 15.73
C GLN A 179 5.22 15.58 15.50
N ASN A 180 5.80 15.50 14.28
CA ASN A 180 7.01 16.23 13.92
C ASN A 180 6.74 17.71 13.58
N ARG A 181 5.47 18.10 13.42
CA ARG A 181 5.05 19.43 12.92
C ARG A 181 5.81 19.85 11.65
N SER A 182 6.15 18.88 10.81
CA SER A 182 7.02 19.05 9.66
C SER A 182 6.80 17.91 8.67
N THR A 183 6.83 18.23 7.38
CA THR A 183 6.81 17.25 6.27
C THR A 183 8.20 17.10 5.62
N ARG A 184 9.28 17.50 6.30
CA ARG A 184 10.64 17.47 5.76
C ARG A 184 11.10 16.03 5.53
N GLY A 185 11.59 15.75 4.32
CA GLY A 185 12.08 14.42 3.90
C GLY A 185 11.00 13.47 3.36
N MET A 186 9.73 13.88 3.38
CA MET A 186 8.64 13.16 2.74
C MET A 186 8.54 13.59 1.27
N SER A 187 8.43 12.64 0.34
CA SER A 187 8.26 12.95 -1.07
C SER A 187 6.83 13.41 -1.34
N VAL A 188 6.63 14.70 -1.63
CA VAL A 188 5.30 15.22 -2.00
C VAL A 188 4.78 14.55 -3.28
N LYS A 189 5.69 14.16 -4.19
CA LYS A 189 5.35 13.43 -5.42
C LYS A 189 4.72 12.07 -5.13
N MET A 190 5.20 11.37 -4.10
CA MET A 190 4.62 10.10 -3.65
C MET A 190 3.17 10.30 -3.21
N VAL A 191 2.90 11.31 -2.37
CA VAL A 191 1.54 11.58 -1.87
C VAL A 191 0.58 11.93 -3.02
N LEU A 192 1.03 12.74 -3.99
CA LEU A 192 0.22 13.05 -5.18
C LEU A 192 -0.09 11.80 -6.02
N LEU A 193 0.87 10.87 -6.13
CA LEU A 193 0.68 9.59 -6.82
C LEU A 193 -0.26 8.66 -6.04
N TRP A 194 -0.23 8.66 -4.70
CA TRP A 194 -1.25 7.97 -3.89
C TRP A 194 -2.64 8.51 -4.21
N THR A 195 -2.82 9.83 -4.16
CA THR A 195 -4.13 10.44 -4.39
C THR A 195 -4.67 10.12 -5.77
N ALA A 196 -3.82 10.19 -6.79
CA ALA A 196 -4.19 9.85 -8.16
C ALA A 196 -4.54 8.35 -8.31
N GLY A 197 -3.74 7.47 -7.70
CA GLY A 197 -3.96 6.03 -7.72
C GLY A 197 -5.25 5.61 -7.00
N ASP A 198 -5.50 6.18 -5.82
CA ASP A 198 -6.69 5.90 -5.02
C ASP A 198 -7.96 6.48 -5.66
N ALA A 199 -7.88 7.65 -6.30
CA ALA A 199 -8.97 8.19 -7.12
C ALA A 199 -9.29 7.27 -8.31
N PHE A 200 -8.27 6.82 -9.05
CA PHE A 200 -8.44 5.90 -10.17
C PHE A 200 -9.04 4.56 -9.72
N LYS A 201 -8.49 3.96 -8.66
CA LYS A 201 -8.95 2.69 -8.10
C LYS A 201 -10.40 2.79 -7.58
N THR A 202 -10.74 3.88 -6.89
CA THR A 202 -12.11 4.10 -6.42
C THR A 202 -13.09 4.25 -7.57
N ALA A 203 -12.73 5.01 -8.61
CA ALA A 203 -13.56 5.13 -9.81
C ALA A 203 -13.75 3.78 -10.50
N TYR A 204 -12.69 2.98 -10.61
CA TYR A 204 -12.74 1.62 -11.15
C TYR A 204 -13.74 0.73 -10.38
N PHE A 205 -13.71 0.76 -9.05
CA PHE A 205 -14.64 -0.02 -8.23
C PHE A 205 -16.09 0.44 -8.35
N VAL A 206 -16.33 1.74 -8.48
CA VAL A 206 -17.68 2.29 -8.69
C VAL A 206 -18.21 1.89 -10.07
N MET A 207 -17.39 1.98 -11.11
CA MET A 207 -17.77 1.62 -12.48
C MET A 207 -18.04 0.13 -12.65
N ASN A 208 -17.29 -0.73 -11.96
CA ASN A 208 -17.45 -2.18 -12.02
C ASN A 208 -18.45 -2.73 -10.98
N GLU A 209 -19.26 -1.88 -10.34
CA GLU A 209 -20.25 -2.27 -9.31
C GLU A 209 -19.67 -3.19 -8.22
N SER A 210 -18.41 -2.95 -7.83
CA SER A 210 -17.71 -3.76 -6.85
C SER A 210 -18.36 -3.66 -5.45
N PRO A 211 -18.16 -4.65 -4.57
CA PRO A 211 -18.74 -4.63 -3.22
C PRO A 211 -18.47 -3.33 -2.46
N ALA A 212 -19.45 -2.89 -1.67
CA ALA A 212 -19.43 -1.56 -1.07
C ALA A 212 -18.18 -1.26 -0.21
N GLN A 213 -17.56 -2.30 0.36
CA GLN A 213 -16.33 -2.21 1.14
C GLN A 213 -15.19 -1.52 0.35
N PHE A 214 -15.09 -1.76 -0.96
CA PHE A 214 -13.98 -1.26 -1.78
C PHE A 214 -14.06 0.24 -2.04
N TRP A 215 -15.20 0.75 -2.51
CA TRP A 215 -15.32 2.18 -2.81
C TRP A 215 -15.48 3.05 -1.55
N VAL A 216 -16.05 2.50 -0.46
CA VAL A 216 -16.10 3.19 0.84
C VAL A 216 -14.68 3.38 1.39
N CYS A 217 -13.87 2.32 1.40
CA CYS A 217 -12.48 2.41 1.84
C CYS A 217 -11.64 3.30 0.92
N GLY A 218 -11.82 3.19 -0.39
CA GLY A 218 -11.17 4.08 -1.37
C GLY A 218 -11.47 5.56 -1.14
N SER A 219 -12.72 5.88 -0.79
CA SER A 219 -13.11 7.26 -0.43
C SER A 219 -12.38 7.74 0.83
N VAL A 220 -12.23 6.88 1.85
CA VAL A 220 -11.47 7.21 3.07
C VAL A 220 -9.99 7.45 2.74
N GLN A 221 -9.40 6.67 1.84
CA GLN A 221 -8.01 6.86 1.40
C GLN A 221 -7.79 8.24 0.78
N ILE A 222 -8.64 8.63 -0.17
CA ILE A 222 -8.58 9.94 -0.82
C ILE A 222 -8.67 11.08 0.20
N LEU A 223 -9.51 10.93 1.23
CA LEU A 223 -9.61 11.92 2.31
C LEU A 223 -8.34 12.01 3.16
N LEU A 224 -7.72 10.88 3.50
CA LEU A 224 -6.48 10.85 4.27
C LEU A 224 -5.31 11.45 3.48
N ASP A 225 -5.25 11.19 2.19
CA ASP A 225 -4.27 11.77 1.29
C ASP A 225 -4.42 13.30 1.19
N ALA A 226 -5.66 13.78 1.03
CA ALA A 226 -5.96 15.21 1.05
C ALA A 226 -5.53 15.85 2.37
N ALA A 227 -5.68 15.14 3.51
CA ALA A 227 -5.22 15.62 4.80
C ALA A 227 -3.68 15.73 4.89
N ILE A 228 -2.93 14.80 4.30
CA ILE A 228 -1.46 14.90 4.20
C ILE A 228 -1.05 16.07 3.29
N LEU A 229 -1.70 16.23 2.13
CA LEU A 229 -1.42 17.36 1.23
C LEU A 229 -1.71 18.70 1.91
N LEU A 230 -2.77 18.78 2.73
CA LEU A 230 -3.04 19.95 3.56
C LEU A 230 -1.91 20.21 4.57
N GLN A 231 -1.38 19.18 5.24
CA GLN A 231 -0.22 19.33 6.13
C GLN A 231 1.02 19.87 5.39
N VAL A 232 1.24 19.44 4.14
CA VAL A 232 2.33 19.97 3.29
C VAL A 232 2.19 21.47 3.08
N LEU A 233 0.97 21.95 2.79
CA LEU A 233 0.71 23.38 2.59
C LEU A 233 0.84 24.19 3.87
N LEU A 234 0.33 23.68 5.00
CA LEU A 234 0.38 24.37 6.29
C LEU A 234 1.81 24.46 6.84
N TYR A 235 2.55 23.35 6.84
CA TYR A 235 3.92 23.32 7.36
C TYR A 235 4.95 23.92 6.38
N GLY A 236 4.61 24.00 5.08
CA GLY A 236 5.38 24.75 4.10
C GLY A 236 5.31 26.26 4.33
N ARG A 237 4.12 26.79 4.68
CA ARG A 237 3.91 28.22 4.97
C ARG A 237 4.56 28.69 6.26
N ALA A 238 4.62 27.84 7.28
CA ALA A 238 5.27 28.14 8.56
C ALA A 238 6.80 28.41 8.48
N LYS A 239 7.42 28.22 7.31
CA LYS A 239 8.84 28.55 7.06
C LYS A 239 9.08 29.94 6.46
N LEU A 240 8.03 30.62 5.99
CA LEU A 240 8.11 31.89 5.24
C LEU A 240 7.61 33.11 6.04
N GLY A 241 7.16 32.92 7.28
CA GLY A 241 6.82 33.98 8.22
C GLY A 241 7.69 33.88 9.46
#